data_AF-A0A9D8N3L3-F1
#
_entry.id   AF-A0A9D8N3L3-F1
#
_cell.length_a   1.000
_cell.length_b   1.000
_cell.length_c   1.000
_cell.angle_alpha   90.00
_cell.angle_beta   90.00
_cell.angle_gamma   90.00
#
_symmetry.space_group_name_H-M   'P 1'
#
loop_
_entity.id
_entity.type
_entity.pdbx_description
1 polymer ?
#
loop_
_entity_poly.entity_id
_entity_poly.type
_entity_poly.pdbx_seq_one_letter_code
_entity_poly.pdbx_strand_id
1 'polypeptide(L)'
;MKDKPLEIKEKKSFLKSWKTLKVRSKIYQVFVHLFAIFGCGMMAAWGIYKLGLTNDEGGVDPHNRYLANYQQREGLVDSSKIYEANLENYVRLAALNKVFPTNAHLIYEASQQGNNPEIFDRMVYAADMYMQETEMGKSYLQLMNDLNSVMAKYPNSSCTDNVIPWMNDSGWLVLKKALVKDAPLIQRAAELTGVDARLIAACTVGEQIRLFNSKREDVKRYLGPAILSVQNTFSFGVNGIKDFTAAKVERNLKDSTSEFYMGKEYEHILDYDTAQMHDLETARYNRLVNYRDHFYSYVYTGCILHQTMLQWKRAGYDISDRPDILCTLFNLGFIASKPNPEPRCGGSRVSVNGRTYTFGVLGNDFFYSGELANHFPMPTKIFR
;
A
#
# COMPACT_ATOMS: atom_id res chain seq x y z
N MET A 1 28.50 -14.11 96.78
CA MET A 1 29.31 -13.53 95.68
C MET A 1 28.49 -13.65 94.40
N LYS A 2 27.88 -12.53 93.98
CA LYS A 2 27.31 -12.19 92.65
C LYS A 2 26.19 -13.06 92.07
N ASP A 3 24.96 -12.61 92.31
CA ASP A 3 23.79 -12.78 91.44
C ASP A 3 24.07 -12.26 90.02
N LYS A 4 23.65 -13.01 88.99
CA LYS A 4 23.58 -12.54 87.59
C LYS A 4 22.13 -12.64 87.10
N PRO A 5 21.58 -11.59 86.45
CA PRO A 5 20.17 -11.56 86.07
C PRO A 5 19.92 -12.31 84.76
N LEU A 6 18.89 -13.16 84.75
CA LEU A 6 18.40 -13.94 83.60
C LEU A 6 17.39 -13.18 82.70
N GLU A 7 17.07 -11.92 83.00
CA GLU A 7 15.87 -11.25 82.44
C GLU A 7 16.08 -10.42 81.15
N ILE A 8 17.29 -10.38 80.57
CA ILE A 8 17.61 -9.44 79.47
C ILE A 8 17.62 -10.10 78.06
N LYS A 9 17.67 -11.44 77.97
CA LYS A 9 17.79 -12.14 76.67
C LYS A 9 16.45 -12.35 75.95
N GLU A 10 15.35 -12.64 76.65
CA GLU A 10 14.04 -12.90 76.01
C GLU A 10 13.37 -11.64 75.46
N LYS A 11 13.40 -10.51 76.18
CA LYS A 11 12.84 -9.23 75.69
C LYS A 11 13.49 -8.74 74.39
N LYS A 12 14.80 -8.98 74.19
CA LYS A 12 15.51 -8.60 72.96
C LYS A 12 15.14 -9.47 71.75
N SER A 13 14.82 -10.75 71.97
CA SER A 13 14.36 -11.68 70.92
C SER A 13 12.96 -11.29 70.41
N PHE A 14 12.03 -11.01 71.33
CA PHE A 14 10.65 -10.65 71.01
C PHE A 14 10.56 -9.29 70.26
N LEU A 15 11.31 -8.28 70.70
CA LEU A 15 11.36 -6.97 70.03
C LEU A 15 12.01 -7.03 68.63
N LYS A 16 12.95 -7.95 68.41
CA LYS A 16 13.58 -8.18 67.11
C LYS A 16 12.61 -8.87 66.14
N SER A 17 11.82 -9.83 66.62
CA SER A 17 10.73 -10.50 65.89
C SER A 17 9.59 -9.55 65.50
N TRP A 18 9.19 -8.64 66.40
CA TRP A 18 8.14 -7.67 66.11
C TRP A 18 8.58 -6.59 65.10
N LYS A 19 9.85 -6.18 65.15
CA LYS A 19 10.43 -5.28 64.13
C LYS A 19 10.54 -5.97 62.76
N THR A 20 10.94 -7.25 62.69
CA THR A 20 11.01 -7.98 61.40
C THR A 20 9.64 -8.26 60.81
N LEU A 21 8.61 -8.52 61.62
CA LEU A 21 7.20 -8.62 61.17
C LEU A 21 6.66 -7.29 60.65
N LYS A 22 6.93 -6.16 61.32
CA LYS A 22 6.54 -4.83 60.84
C LYS A 22 7.25 -4.42 59.55
N VAL A 23 8.54 -4.78 59.39
CA VAL A 23 9.29 -4.54 58.16
C VAL A 23 8.75 -5.40 57.01
N ARG A 24 8.45 -6.68 57.26
CA ARG A 24 7.80 -7.57 56.26
C ARG A 24 6.42 -7.06 55.83
N SER A 25 5.61 -6.58 56.78
CA SER A 25 4.30 -5.97 56.50
C SER A 25 4.42 -4.71 55.63
N LYS A 26 5.40 -3.84 55.91
CA LYS A 26 5.67 -2.66 55.07
C LYS A 26 6.15 -3.03 53.67
N ILE A 27 7.04 -4.01 53.54
CA ILE A 27 7.50 -4.51 52.23
C ILE A 27 6.33 -5.08 51.43
N TYR A 28 5.49 -5.90 52.07
CA TYR A 28 4.29 -6.45 51.43
C TYR A 28 3.33 -5.34 50.97
N GLN A 29 3.08 -4.32 51.80
CA GLN A 29 2.26 -3.17 51.41
C GLN A 29 2.84 -2.42 50.21
N VAL A 30 4.16 -2.18 50.18
CA VAL A 30 4.83 -1.56 49.02
C VAL A 30 4.63 -2.39 47.76
N PHE A 31 4.80 -3.72 47.84
CA PHE A 31 4.54 -4.62 46.71
C PHE A 31 3.08 -4.57 46.23
N VAL A 32 2.10 -4.56 47.15
CA VAL A 32 0.68 -4.45 46.80
C VAL A 32 0.38 -3.11 46.12
N HIS A 33 0.98 -2.01 46.59
CA HIS A 33 0.80 -0.69 45.97
C HIS A 33 1.43 -0.62 44.59
N LEU A 34 2.63 -1.19 44.40
CA LEU A 34 3.26 -1.29 43.08
C LEU A 34 2.42 -2.12 42.10
N PHE A 35 1.87 -3.26 42.57
CA PHE A 35 1.01 -4.11 41.75
C PHE A 35 -0.31 -3.42 41.39
N ALA A 36 -0.91 -2.68 42.33
CA ALA A 36 -2.13 -1.90 42.09
C ALA A 36 -1.88 -0.75 41.10
N ILE A 37 -0.76 -0.02 41.23
CA ILE A 37 -0.36 1.03 40.28
C ILE A 37 -0.16 0.44 38.88
N PHE A 38 0.52 -0.70 38.79
CA PHE A 38 0.71 -1.40 37.51
C PHE A 38 -0.62 -1.85 36.90
N GLY A 39 -1.51 -2.46 37.69
CA GLY A 39 -2.85 -2.86 37.25
C GLY A 39 -3.72 -1.69 36.80
N CYS A 40 -3.70 -0.58 37.54
CA CYS A 40 -4.37 0.67 37.13
C CYS A 40 -3.78 1.22 35.82
N GLY A 41 -2.46 1.17 35.65
CA GLY A 41 -1.79 1.57 34.40
C GLY A 41 -2.23 0.73 33.20
N MET A 42 -2.32 -0.60 33.36
CA MET A 42 -2.81 -1.50 32.32
C MET A 42 -4.29 -1.24 31.98
N MET A 43 -5.15 -1.03 32.99
CA MET A 43 -6.57 -0.72 32.76
C MET A 43 -6.76 0.63 32.09
N ALA A 44 -5.96 1.64 32.45
CA ALA A 44 -5.96 2.94 31.78
C ALA A 44 -5.49 2.82 30.33
N ALA A 45 -4.41 2.09 30.07
CA ALA A 45 -3.93 1.82 28.70
C ALA A 45 -4.97 1.06 27.86
N TRP A 46 -5.63 0.06 28.44
CA TRP A 46 -6.72 -0.67 27.79
C TRP A 46 -7.94 0.22 27.53
N GLY A 47 -8.29 1.11 28.46
CA GLY A 47 -9.33 2.12 28.29
C GLY A 47 -9.01 3.10 27.16
N ILE A 48 -7.78 3.62 27.13
CA ILE A 48 -7.27 4.49 26.05
C ILE A 48 -7.34 3.79 24.69
N TYR A 49 -6.91 2.52 24.62
CA TYR A 49 -7.01 1.69 23.41
C TYR A 49 -8.47 1.47 22.98
N LYS A 50 -9.35 1.10 23.91
CA LYS A 50 -10.77 0.82 23.63
C LYS A 50 -11.55 2.07 23.22
N LEU A 51 -11.20 3.23 23.76
CA LEU A 51 -11.75 4.53 23.39
C LEU A 51 -11.16 5.10 22.10
N GLY A 52 -10.16 4.44 21.52
CA GLY A 52 -9.52 4.87 20.27
C GLY A 52 -8.67 6.14 20.41
N LEU A 53 -8.28 6.54 21.63
CA LEU A 53 -7.50 7.76 21.89
C LEU A 53 -6.05 7.67 21.38
N THR A 54 -5.58 6.46 21.04
CA THR A 54 -4.29 6.20 20.37
C THR A 54 -4.44 5.89 18.89
N ASN A 55 -5.65 6.00 18.33
CA ASN A 55 -5.83 5.85 16.88
C ASN A 55 -5.18 7.07 16.23
N ASP A 56 -4.09 6.83 15.50
CA ASP A 56 -3.58 7.81 14.55
C ASP A 56 -4.68 7.97 13.50
N GLU A 57 -5.44 9.08 13.54
CA GLU A 57 -6.55 9.35 12.62
C GLU A 57 -6.11 9.44 11.15
N GLY A 58 -4.80 9.32 10.90
CA GLY A 58 -4.18 9.51 9.62
C GLY A 58 -4.07 11.00 9.30
N GLY A 59 -2.98 11.37 8.64
CA GLY A 59 -2.82 12.73 8.15
C GLY A 59 -3.37 12.87 6.75
N VAL A 60 -4.01 14.00 6.43
CA VAL A 60 -4.23 14.41 5.03
C VAL A 60 -2.87 14.72 4.40
N ASP A 61 -2.66 14.29 3.16
CA ASP A 61 -1.41 14.55 2.45
C ASP A 61 -1.23 16.04 2.11
N PRO A 62 -0.04 16.63 2.30
CA PRO A 62 0.24 18.01 1.91
C PRO A 62 -0.01 18.30 0.42
N HIS A 63 0.14 17.30 -0.46
CA HIS A 63 -0.03 17.42 -1.90
C HIS A 63 -1.42 17.00 -2.38
N ASN A 64 -2.41 16.83 -1.49
CA ASN A 64 -3.77 16.41 -1.85
C ASN A 64 -4.38 17.22 -3.00
N ARG A 65 -4.12 18.54 -3.06
CA ARG A 65 -4.58 19.40 -4.16
C ARG A 65 -4.00 19.01 -5.52
N TYR A 66 -2.72 18.61 -5.57
CA TYR A 66 -2.11 18.15 -6.81
C TYR A 66 -2.70 16.80 -7.25
N LEU A 67 -2.92 15.89 -6.31
CA LEU A 67 -3.55 14.58 -6.57
C LEU A 67 -4.99 14.73 -7.09
N ALA A 68 -5.77 15.64 -6.50
CA ALA A 68 -7.12 15.94 -6.97
C ALA A 68 -7.15 16.53 -8.38
N ASN A 69 -6.19 17.41 -8.72
CA ASN A 69 -6.17 18.11 -10.00
C ASN A 69 -5.64 17.25 -11.17
N TYR A 70 -4.74 16.29 -10.92
CA TYR A 70 -4.23 15.40 -11.98
C TYR A 70 -5.34 14.50 -12.54
N GLN A 71 -6.25 14.04 -11.68
CA GLN A 71 -7.37 13.17 -12.06
C GLN A 71 -8.42 13.87 -12.94
N GLN A 72 -8.53 15.21 -12.83
CA GLN A 72 -9.44 16.01 -13.66
C GLN A 72 -8.90 16.34 -15.05
N ARG A 73 -7.66 15.92 -15.39
CA ARG A 73 -7.09 16.14 -16.72
C ARG A 73 -7.60 15.09 -17.70
N GLU A 74 -8.62 15.44 -18.48
CA GLU A 74 -9.02 14.64 -19.65
C GLU A 74 -7.92 14.64 -20.72
N GLY A 75 -7.66 13.48 -21.33
CA GLY A 75 -6.73 13.35 -22.47
C GLY A 75 -5.34 12.78 -22.16
N LEU A 76 -5.12 12.16 -20.99
CA LEU A 76 -3.90 11.38 -20.75
C LEU A 76 -3.95 10.08 -21.57
N VAL A 77 -3.20 10.06 -22.67
CA VAL A 77 -3.04 8.86 -23.51
C VAL A 77 -2.17 7.85 -22.77
N ASP A 78 -2.62 6.60 -22.69
CA ASP A 78 -1.86 5.48 -22.13
C ASP A 78 -0.59 5.25 -22.96
N SER A 79 0.55 5.73 -22.43
CA SER A 79 1.88 5.57 -23.02
C SER A 79 2.69 4.49 -22.30
N SER A 80 2.04 3.46 -21.75
CA SER A 80 2.73 2.41 -21.00
C SER A 80 3.32 1.31 -21.89
N LYS A 81 4.46 1.65 -22.51
CA LYS A 81 5.62 0.79 -22.80
C LYS A 81 6.63 1.60 -23.62
N ILE A 82 7.49 2.30 -22.90
CA ILE A 82 8.71 2.87 -23.48
C ILE A 82 9.73 1.73 -23.50
N TYR A 83 9.69 0.93 -24.56
CA TYR A 83 10.87 0.17 -24.99
C TYR A 83 12.00 1.17 -25.27
N GLU A 84 13.25 0.69 -25.31
CA GLU A 84 14.45 1.47 -25.70
C GLU A 84 14.30 2.09 -27.12
N ALA A 85 13.45 3.09 -27.24
CA ALA A 85 13.28 3.93 -28.39
C ALA A 85 14.08 5.18 -28.11
N ASN A 86 15.06 5.42 -28.98
CA ASN A 86 15.80 6.67 -29.08
C ASN A 86 14.81 7.83 -28.93
N LEU A 87 15.07 8.81 -28.05
CA LEU A 87 14.23 10.00 -27.82
C LEU A 87 13.73 10.63 -29.15
N GLU A 88 14.58 10.55 -30.16
CA GLU A 88 14.32 10.92 -31.55
C GLU A 88 13.01 10.33 -32.12
N ASN A 89 12.70 9.07 -31.83
CA ASN A 89 11.52 8.36 -32.30
C ASN A 89 10.22 8.89 -31.69
N TYR A 90 10.24 9.26 -30.40
CA TYR A 90 9.10 9.92 -29.76
C TYR A 90 8.86 11.31 -30.32
N VAL A 91 9.93 12.05 -30.62
CA VAL A 91 9.86 13.37 -31.24
C VAL A 91 9.27 13.27 -32.65
N ARG A 92 9.75 12.30 -33.46
CA ARG A 92 9.20 12.02 -34.79
C ARG A 92 7.72 11.63 -34.71
N LEU A 93 7.33 10.77 -33.78
CA LEU A 93 5.94 10.37 -33.60
C LEU A 93 5.05 11.55 -33.18
N ALA A 94 5.53 12.40 -32.27
CA ALA A 94 4.80 13.58 -31.81
C ALA A 94 4.61 14.60 -32.93
N ALA A 95 5.66 14.85 -33.73
CA ALA A 95 5.59 15.70 -34.91
C ALA A 95 4.64 15.12 -35.97
N LEU A 96 4.73 13.82 -36.22
CA LEU A 96 3.82 13.11 -37.12
C LEU A 96 2.38 13.19 -36.62
N ASN A 97 2.12 13.02 -35.32
CA ASN A 97 0.77 13.09 -34.75
C ASN A 97 0.14 14.47 -34.92
N LYS A 98 0.94 15.53 -34.86
CA LYS A 98 0.46 16.90 -35.05
C LYS A 98 -0.03 17.16 -36.47
N VAL A 99 0.58 16.52 -37.47
CA VAL A 99 0.40 16.83 -38.90
C VAL A 99 -0.40 15.73 -39.62
N PHE A 100 -0.16 14.47 -39.26
CA PHE A 100 -0.77 13.24 -39.80
C PHE A 100 -1.18 12.29 -38.65
N PRO A 101 -2.21 12.64 -37.85
CA PRO A 101 -2.59 11.91 -36.64
C PRO A 101 -2.98 10.45 -36.90
N THR A 102 -3.61 10.16 -38.04
CA THR A 102 -4.01 8.79 -38.41
C THR A 102 -2.79 7.88 -38.56
N ASN A 103 -1.76 8.32 -39.28
CA ASN A 103 -0.53 7.54 -39.45
C ASN A 103 0.22 7.39 -38.13
N ALA A 104 0.33 8.46 -37.33
CA ALA A 104 0.97 8.39 -36.02
C ALA A 104 0.27 7.37 -35.10
N HIS A 105 -1.06 7.34 -35.09
CA HIS A 105 -1.82 6.37 -34.31
C HIS A 105 -1.57 4.92 -34.75
N LEU A 106 -1.62 4.64 -36.06
CA LEU A 106 -1.35 3.30 -36.59
C LEU A 106 0.07 2.82 -36.29
N ILE A 107 1.07 3.70 -36.43
CA ILE A 107 2.47 3.41 -36.13
C ILE A 107 2.67 3.18 -34.63
N TYR A 108 2.00 3.98 -33.78
CA TYR A 108 2.03 3.81 -32.34
C TYR A 108 1.45 2.46 -31.92
N GLU A 109 0.25 2.10 -32.39
CA GLU A 109 -0.38 0.82 -32.04
C GLU A 109 0.45 -0.37 -32.50
N ALA A 110 0.96 -0.33 -33.73
CA ALA A 110 1.83 -1.38 -34.27
C ALA A 110 3.13 -1.53 -33.45
N SER A 111 3.69 -0.42 -32.94
CA SER A 111 4.90 -0.46 -32.11
C SER A 111 4.67 -1.04 -30.73
N GLN A 112 3.45 -0.95 -30.18
CA GLN A 112 3.10 -1.60 -28.92
C GLN A 112 3.00 -3.13 -29.04
N GLN A 113 2.74 -3.64 -30.25
CA GLN A 113 2.57 -5.07 -30.52
C GLN A 113 3.88 -5.76 -30.92
N GLY A 114 4.85 -5.01 -31.47
CA GLY A 114 6.14 -5.52 -31.91
C GLY A 114 7.29 -5.12 -30.98
N ASN A 115 7.96 -6.08 -30.36
CA ASN A 115 9.18 -5.85 -29.56
C ASN A 115 10.44 -5.51 -30.40
N ASN A 116 10.29 -4.84 -31.56
CA ASN A 116 11.40 -4.53 -32.45
C ASN A 116 11.48 -3.02 -32.76
N PRO A 117 12.40 -2.28 -32.12
CA PRO A 117 12.63 -0.86 -32.36
C PRO A 117 12.93 -0.51 -33.83
N GLU A 118 13.58 -1.40 -34.59
CA GLU A 118 13.87 -1.15 -36.00
C GLU A 118 12.61 -1.10 -36.88
N ILE A 119 11.55 -1.81 -36.48
CA ILE A 119 10.28 -1.79 -37.22
C ILE A 119 9.61 -0.43 -37.05
N PHE A 120 9.73 0.20 -35.88
CA PHE A 120 9.25 1.56 -35.65
C PHE A 120 9.94 2.56 -36.58
N ASP A 121 11.27 2.53 -36.65
CA ASP A 121 12.05 3.42 -37.52
C ASP A 121 11.63 3.27 -38.98
N ARG A 122 11.45 2.03 -39.45
CA ARG A 122 11.00 1.75 -40.82
C ARG A 122 9.59 2.25 -41.09
N MET A 123 8.68 2.15 -40.12
CA MET A 123 7.31 2.66 -40.25
C MET A 123 7.28 4.19 -40.35
N VAL A 124 8.07 4.89 -39.52
CA VAL A 124 8.20 6.35 -39.60
C VAL A 124 8.86 6.76 -40.91
N TYR A 125 9.93 6.07 -41.32
CA TYR A 125 10.63 6.36 -42.58
C TYR A 125 9.73 6.15 -43.80
N ALA A 126 8.89 5.11 -43.80
CA ALA A 126 7.91 4.89 -44.84
C ALA A 126 6.89 6.03 -44.92
N ALA A 127 6.46 6.59 -43.78
CA ALA A 127 5.62 7.79 -43.77
C ALA A 127 6.38 9.02 -44.29
N ASP A 128 7.65 9.20 -43.89
CA ASP A 128 8.51 10.30 -44.32
C ASP A 128 8.59 10.40 -45.85
N MET A 129 8.69 9.26 -46.56
CA MET A 129 8.75 9.24 -48.03
C MET A 129 7.58 9.94 -48.71
N TYR A 130 6.36 9.80 -48.19
CA TYR A 130 5.17 10.42 -48.78
C TYR A 130 4.96 11.87 -48.33
N MET A 131 5.68 12.30 -47.28
CA MET A 131 5.58 13.67 -46.76
C MET A 131 6.46 14.65 -47.54
N GLN A 132 7.57 14.21 -48.14
CA GLN A 132 8.58 15.08 -48.76
C GLN A 132 8.05 16.05 -49.83
N GLU A 133 6.92 15.74 -50.46
CA GLU A 133 6.36 16.53 -51.57
C GLU A 133 5.11 17.37 -51.19
N THR A 134 4.65 17.29 -49.93
CA THR A 134 3.41 17.97 -49.49
C THR A 134 3.69 19.20 -48.64
N GLU A 135 2.80 20.21 -48.68
CA GLU A 135 2.86 21.38 -47.78
C GLU A 135 2.77 20.97 -46.29
N MET A 136 2.00 19.92 -46.01
CA MET A 136 1.93 19.34 -44.67
C MET A 136 3.25 18.68 -44.26
N GLY A 137 3.95 18.01 -45.17
CA GLY A 137 5.28 17.47 -44.90
C GLY A 137 6.34 18.54 -44.67
N LYS A 138 6.26 19.69 -45.34
CA LYS A 138 7.10 20.86 -45.00
C LYS A 138 6.84 21.34 -43.57
N SER A 139 5.56 21.34 -43.14
CA SER A 139 5.17 21.69 -41.76
C SER A 139 5.71 20.67 -40.75
N TYR A 140 5.72 19.38 -41.08
CA TYR A 140 6.35 18.32 -40.29
C TYR A 140 7.87 18.52 -40.16
N LEU A 141 8.58 18.80 -41.26
CA LEU A 141 10.02 19.06 -41.25
C LEU A 141 10.38 20.31 -40.42
N GLN A 142 9.57 21.37 -40.52
CA GLN A 142 9.76 22.57 -39.71
C GLN A 142 9.58 22.25 -38.22
N LEU A 143 8.52 21.52 -37.86
CA LEU A 143 8.27 21.11 -36.48
C LEU A 143 9.39 20.21 -35.93
N MET A 144 9.91 19.30 -36.75
CA MET A 144 11.06 18.46 -36.38
C MET A 144 12.32 19.29 -36.13
N ASN A 145 12.60 20.29 -36.96
CA ASN A 145 13.72 21.21 -36.76
C ASN A 145 13.56 22.01 -35.47
N ASP A 146 12.36 22.53 -35.20
CA ASP A 146 12.06 23.28 -33.99
C ASP A 146 12.25 22.40 -32.74
N LEU A 147 11.71 21.18 -32.74
CA LEU A 147 11.86 20.22 -31.64
C LEU A 147 13.32 19.81 -31.43
N ASN A 148 14.06 19.53 -32.49
CA ASN A 148 15.50 19.23 -32.42
C ASN A 148 16.29 20.41 -31.84
N SER A 149 15.95 21.64 -32.22
CA SER A 149 16.59 22.85 -31.68
C SER A 149 16.31 23.05 -30.18
N VAL A 150 15.12 22.67 -29.72
CA VAL A 150 14.75 22.70 -28.29
C VAL A 150 15.53 21.63 -27.55
N MET A 151 15.53 20.39 -28.04
CA MET A 151 16.26 19.27 -27.41
C MET A 151 17.75 19.54 -27.31
N ALA A 152 18.37 20.13 -28.33
CA ALA A 152 19.80 20.48 -28.31
C ALA A 152 20.18 21.45 -27.17
N LYS A 153 19.22 22.21 -26.62
CA LYS A 153 19.45 23.12 -25.47
C LYS A 153 19.54 22.38 -24.14
N TYR A 154 19.03 21.14 -24.06
CA TYR A 154 18.99 20.35 -22.84
C TYR A 154 19.92 19.14 -23.01
N PRO A 155 21.03 19.07 -22.26
CA PRO A 155 21.90 17.91 -22.33
C PRO A 155 21.14 16.65 -21.91
N ASN A 156 21.46 15.53 -22.54
CA ASN A 156 20.97 14.23 -22.09
C ASN A 156 21.30 14.05 -20.61
N SER A 157 20.26 13.87 -19.79
CA SER A 157 20.44 13.58 -18.38
C SER A 157 21.06 12.19 -18.23
N SER A 158 22.19 12.10 -17.53
CA SER A 158 22.77 10.82 -17.09
C SER A 158 22.12 10.29 -15.80
N CYS A 159 21.12 10.99 -15.27
CA CYS A 159 20.41 10.60 -14.07
C CYS A 159 19.60 9.33 -14.32
N THR A 160 19.97 8.25 -13.65
CA THR A 160 19.25 6.97 -13.67
C THR A 160 18.31 6.81 -12.47
N ASP A 161 18.25 7.80 -11.59
CA ASP A 161 17.38 7.79 -10.41
C ASP A 161 15.91 7.98 -10.81
N ASN A 162 15.03 7.31 -10.09
CA ASN A 162 13.59 7.51 -10.21
C ASN A 162 13.21 8.91 -9.71
N VAL A 163 12.33 9.61 -10.45
CA VAL A 163 11.78 10.91 -10.04
C VAL A 163 10.95 10.81 -8.76
N ILE A 164 10.36 9.64 -8.49
CA ILE A 164 9.67 9.29 -7.25
C ILE A 164 10.73 8.85 -6.22
N PRO A 165 11.07 9.69 -5.23
CA PRO A 165 12.32 9.55 -4.48
C PRO A 165 12.39 8.28 -3.61
N TRP A 166 11.26 7.82 -3.07
CA TRP A 166 11.24 6.62 -2.23
C TRP A 166 11.55 5.34 -3.01
N MET A 167 11.32 5.33 -4.34
CA MET A 167 11.65 4.19 -5.20
C MET A 167 13.17 4.04 -5.41
N ASN A 168 13.98 5.05 -5.06
CA ASN A 168 15.44 4.92 -5.05
C ASN A 168 15.97 4.26 -3.77
N ASP A 169 15.11 3.98 -2.79
CA ASP A 169 15.54 3.31 -1.56
C ASP A 169 15.93 1.85 -1.82
N SER A 170 17.04 1.40 -1.22
CA SER A 170 17.50 0.01 -1.33
C SER A 170 16.46 -1.03 -0.88
N GLY A 171 15.59 -0.68 0.08
CA GLY A 171 14.49 -1.54 0.52
C GLY A 171 13.47 -1.79 -0.58
N TRP A 172 13.23 -0.81 -1.46
CA TRP A 172 12.35 -0.98 -2.62
C TRP A 172 12.87 -2.07 -3.57
N LEU A 173 14.18 -2.11 -3.84
CA LEU A 173 14.76 -3.12 -4.73
C LEU A 173 14.53 -4.56 -4.24
N VAL A 174 14.54 -4.77 -2.92
CA VAL A 174 14.23 -6.07 -2.30
C VAL A 174 12.73 -6.37 -2.38
N LEU A 175 11.89 -5.38 -2.06
CA LEU A 175 10.44 -5.50 -2.12
C LEU A 175 9.93 -5.82 -3.52
N LYS A 176 10.54 -5.25 -4.58
CA LYS A 176 10.21 -5.57 -5.96
C LYS A 176 10.32 -7.06 -6.25
N LYS A 177 11.41 -7.70 -5.84
CA LYS A 177 11.63 -9.13 -6.05
C LYS A 177 10.59 -9.99 -5.32
N ALA A 178 10.22 -9.58 -4.11
CA ALA A 178 9.20 -10.27 -3.32
C ALA A 178 7.80 -10.12 -3.94
N LEU A 179 7.45 -8.92 -4.44
CA LEU A 179 6.19 -8.69 -5.17
C LEU A 179 6.11 -9.47 -6.48
N VAL A 180 7.20 -9.55 -7.24
CA VAL A 180 7.27 -10.34 -8.48
C VAL A 180 7.01 -11.82 -8.19
N LYS A 181 7.56 -12.35 -7.09
CA LYS A 181 7.30 -13.72 -6.65
C LYS A 181 5.82 -13.97 -6.35
N ASP A 182 5.16 -13.01 -5.72
CA ASP A 182 3.76 -13.12 -5.32
C ASP A 182 2.76 -12.66 -6.41
N ALA A 183 3.25 -12.16 -7.56
CA ALA A 183 2.42 -11.67 -8.65
C ALA A 183 1.33 -12.67 -9.11
N PRO A 184 1.60 -13.99 -9.24
CA PRO A 184 0.55 -14.96 -9.57
C PRO A 184 -0.57 -15.05 -8.52
N LEU A 185 -0.24 -14.89 -7.23
CA LEU A 185 -1.22 -14.92 -6.15
C LEU A 185 -2.09 -13.65 -6.16
N ILE A 186 -1.45 -12.49 -6.39
CA ILE A 186 -2.14 -11.20 -6.51
C ILE A 186 -3.07 -11.21 -7.72
N GLN A 187 -2.62 -11.72 -8.87
CA GLN A 187 -3.43 -11.83 -10.08
C GLN A 187 -4.67 -12.72 -9.86
N ARG A 188 -4.49 -13.87 -9.20
CA ARG A 188 -5.61 -14.76 -8.87
C ARG A 188 -6.57 -14.11 -7.88
N ALA A 189 -6.07 -13.37 -6.89
CA ALA A 189 -6.91 -12.62 -5.96
C ALA A 189 -7.70 -11.51 -6.67
N ALA A 190 -7.08 -10.83 -7.63
CA ALA A 190 -7.73 -9.83 -8.47
C ALA A 190 -8.89 -10.43 -9.27
N GLU A 191 -8.67 -11.59 -9.89
CA GLU A 191 -9.72 -12.32 -10.64
C GLU A 191 -10.91 -12.70 -9.75
N LEU A 192 -10.65 -13.21 -8.54
CA LEU A 192 -11.71 -13.63 -7.62
C LEU A 192 -12.50 -12.47 -7.03
N THR A 193 -11.85 -11.32 -6.84
CA THR A 193 -12.45 -10.17 -6.16
C THR A 193 -12.99 -9.12 -7.13
N GLY A 194 -12.68 -9.20 -8.43
CA GLY A 194 -13.07 -8.20 -9.41
C GLY A 194 -12.32 -6.86 -9.28
N VAL A 195 -11.26 -6.81 -8.47
CA VAL A 195 -10.40 -5.64 -8.27
C VAL A 195 -9.11 -5.81 -9.03
N ASP A 196 -8.60 -4.74 -9.64
CA ASP A 196 -7.35 -4.79 -10.39
C ASP A 196 -6.13 -5.19 -9.52
N ALA A 197 -5.27 -6.03 -10.10
CA ALA A 197 -4.08 -6.58 -9.45
C ALA A 197 -3.08 -5.49 -9.05
N ARG A 198 -2.95 -4.42 -9.86
CA ARG A 198 -2.05 -3.31 -9.59
C ARG A 198 -2.51 -2.51 -8.38
N LEU A 199 -3.82 -2.37 -8.17
CA LEU A 199 -4.38 -1.72 -6.98
C LEU A 199 -4.18 -2.56 -5.71
N ILE A 200 -4.36 -3.88 -5.79
CA ILE A 200 -4.04 -4.79 -4.67
C ILE A 200 -2.55 -4.69 -4.31
N ALA A 201 -1.67 -4.72 -5.31
CA ALA A 201 -0.24 -4.55 -5.14
C ALA A 201 0.12 -3.17 -4.56
N ALA A 202 -0.56 -2.09 -4.96
CA ALA A 202 -0.35 -0.75 -4.40
C ALA A 202 -0.57 -0.70 -2.88
N CYS A 203 -1.62 -1.37 -2.39
CA CYS A 203 -1.86 -1.50 -0.95
C CYS A 203 -0.74 -2.32 -0.26
N THR A 204 -0.26 -3.39 -0.90
CA THR A 204 0.87 -4.18 -0.38
C THR A 204 2.15 -3.34 -0.30
N VAL A 205 2.43 -2.53 -1.32
CA VAL A 205 3.61 -1.66 -1.38
C VAL A 205 3.59 -0.64 -0.23
N GLY A 206 2.47 0.07 -0.05
CA GLY A 206 2.33 1.03 1.05
C GLY A 206 2.59 0.39 2.41
N GLU A 207 2.08 -0.82 2.61
CA GLU A 207 2.25 -1.53 3.88
C GLU A 207 3.67 -2.04 4.11
N GLN A 208 4.27 -2.60 3.08
CA GLN A 208 5.62 -3.14 3.19
C GLN A 208 6.65 -2.02 3.38
N ILE A 209 6.51 -0.87 2.70
CA ILE A 209 7.37 0.29 2.94
C ILE A 209 7.22 0.79 4.38
N ARG A 210 6.00 0.83 4.93
CA ARG A 210 5.74 1.19 6.33
C ARG A 210 6.45 0.23 7.30
N LEU A 211 6.37 -1.07 7.05
CA LEU A 211 7.02 -2.10 7.87
C LEU A 211 8.55 -2.03 7.80
N PHE A 212 9.10 -1.90 6.59
CA PHE A 212 10.54 -1.81 6.38
C PHE A 212 11.16 -0.58 7.06
N ASN A 213 10.47 0.56 7.07
CA ASN A 213 10.98 1.76 7.73
C ASN A 213 10.82 1.72 9.25
N SER A 214 9.72 1.16 9.77
CA SER A 214 9.51 1.05 11.22
C SER A 214 10.39 0.01 11.90
N LYS A 215 10.88 -1.01 11.17
CA LYS A 215 11.69 -2.11 11.70
C LYS A 215 13.07 -2.23 11.04
N ARG A 216 13.61 -1.13 10.48
CA ARG A 216 14.77 -1.12 9.57
C ARG A 216 15.99 -1.92 10.08
N GLU A 217 16.29 -1.88 11.37
CA GLU A 217 17.44 -2.59 11.95
C GLU A 217 17.20 -4.10 12.16
N ASP A 218 15.97 -4.51 12.49
CA ASP A 218 15.59 -5.93 12.55
C ASP A 218 15.44 -6.52 11.13
N VAL A 219 14.87 -5.74 10.21
CA VAL A 219 14.70 -6.08 8.79
C VAL A 219 16.06 -6.33 8.13
N LYS A 220 17.05 -5.46 8.33
CA LYS A 220 18.43 -5.68 7.86
C LYS A 220 19.06 -6.95 8.44
N ARG A 221 18.69 -7.34 9.66
CA ARG A 221 19.25 -8.51 10.37
C ARG A 221 18.60 -9.83 9.97
N TYR A 222 17.34 -9.83 9.53
CA TYR A 222 16.55 -11.05 9.29
C TYR A 222 16.06 -11.25 7.85
N LEU A 223 16.01 -10.22 7.00
CA LEU A 223 15.46 -10.29 5.63
C LEU A 223 16.56 -10.44 4.56
N GLY A 224 17.59 -11.22 4.86
CA GLY A 224 18.58 -11.70 3.90
C GLY A 224 18.00 -12.34 2.62
N PRO A 225 16.74 -12.82 2.58
CA PRO A 225 16.04 -13.16 1.34
C PRO A 225 14.90 -12.19 1.01
N ALA A 226 14.65 -11.99 -0.30
CA ALA A 226 13.55 -11.19 -0.86
C ALA A 226 12.16 -11.78 -0.52
N ILE A 227 11.71 -11.58 0.71
CA ILE A 227 10.46 -12.09 1.27
C ILE A 227 9.67 -10.91 1.87
N LEU A 228 8.34 -10.92 1.68
CA LEU A 228 7.44 -9.95 2.31
C LEU A 228 7.31 -10.19 3.80
N SER A 229 7.25 -9.11 4.57
CA SER A 229 7.04 -9.19 6.02
C SER A 229 5.57 -9.47 6.34
N VAL A 230 5.32 -10.59 7.03
CA VAL A 230 3.98 -10.96 7.52
C VAL A 230 3.79 -10.44 8.94
N GLN A 231 2.70 -9.72 9.17
CA GLN A 231 2.31 -9.26 10.51
C GLN A 231 1.38 -10.29 11.19
N ASN A 232 1.42 -10.34 12.52
CA ASN A 232 0.72 -11.35 13.32
C ASN A 232 0.22 -10.84 14.70
N THR A 233 0.27 -9.53 14.97
CA THR A 233 -0.13 -8.96 16.28
C THR A 233 -1.39 -8.09 16.17
N PHE A 234 -1.24 -6.84 15.72
CA PHE A 234 -2.37 -5.89 15.60
C PHE A 234 -2.99 -5.83 14.19
N SER A 235 -2.21 -6.32 13.22
CA SER A 235 -2.50 -6.39 11.80
C SER A 235 -1.95 -7.71 11.30
N PHE A 236 -2.60 -8.32 10.30
CA PHE A 236 -2.29 -9.66 9.83
C PHE A 236 -1.87 -9.70 8.35
N GLY A 237 -0.98 -10.62 8.01
CA GLY A 237 -0.55 -10.85 6.64
C GLY A 237 0.43 -9.81 6.11
N VAL A 238 0.69 -9.90 4.81
CA VAL A 238 1.60 -8.99 4.09
C VAL A 238 0.98 -7.64 3.77
N ASN A 239 -0.36 -7.54 3.86
CA ASN A 239 -1.12 -6.30 3.66
C ASN A 239 -1.56 -5.64 4.98
N GLY A 240 -1.31 -6.26 6.13
CA GLY A 240 -1.56 -5.64 7.44
C GLY A 240 -3.03 -5.46 7.80
N ILE A 241 -3.86 -6.43 7.45
CA ILE A 241 -5.30 -6.38 7.67
C ILE A 241 -5.60 -6.55 9.15
N LYS A 242 -6.34 -5.61 9.74
CA LYS A 242 -6.78 -5.70 11.15
C LYS A 242 -7.83 -6.80 11.29
N ASP A 243 -7.80 -7.58 12.37
CA ASP A 243 -8.73 -8.70 12.61
C ASP A 243 -10.20 -8.29 12.45
N PHE A 244 -10.61 -7.21 13.13
CA PHE A 244 -11.98 -6.71 13.05
C PHE A 244 -12.39 -6.28 11.64
N THR A 245 -11.43 -5.85 10.81
CA THR A 245 -11.68 -5.48 9.41
C THR A 245 -11.93 -6.73 8.58
N ALA A 246 -11.11 -7.76 8.74
CA ALA A 246 -11.32 -9.06 8.09
C ALA A 246 -12.66 -9.71 8.50
N ALA A 247 -13.01 -9.67 9.80
CA ALA A 247 -14.32 -10.12 10.27
C ALA A 247 -15.48 -9.29 9.70
N LYS A 248 -15.27 -8.00 9.44
CA LYS A 248 -16.28 -7.13 8.81
C LYS A 248 -16.45 -7.45 7.33
N VAL A 249 -15.36 -7.76 6.61
CA VAL A 249 -15.39 -8.23 5.21
C VAL A 249 -16.28 -9.47 5.09
N GLU A 250 -16.02 -10.49 5.91
CA GLU A 250 -16.78 -11.75 5.91
C GLU A 250 -18.28 -11.52 6.13
N ARG A 251 -18.65 -10.61 7.04
CA ARG A 251 -20.05 -10.25 7.28
C ARG A 251 -20.66 -9.49 6.11
N ASN A 252 -19.95 -8.50 5.58
CA ASN A 252 -20.39 -7.71 4.43
C ASN A 252 -20.59 -8.57 3.18
N LEU A 253 -19.83 -9.65 3.01
CA LEU A 253 -20.02 -10.61 1.92
C LEU A 253 -21.37 -11.34 1.98
N LYS A 254 -21.96 -11.50 3.16
CA LYS A 254 -23.21 -12.26 3.35
C LYS A 254 -24.43 -11.37 3.59
N ASP A 255 -24.21 -10.11 3.96
CA ASP A 255 -25.28 -9.17 4.28
C ASP A 255 -25.71 -8.38 3.05
N SER A 256 -26.73 -8.88 2.33
CA SER A 256 -27.31 -8.23 1.14
C SER A 256 -27.86 -6.82 1.38
N THR A 257 -28.08 -6.41 2.64
CA THR A 257 -28.55 -5.06 2.99
C THR A 257 -27.42 -4.08 3.24
N SER A 258 -26.18 -4.57 3.35
CA SER A 258 -25.00 -3.74 3.59
C SER A 258 -24.68 -2.88 2.37
N GLU A 259 -24.37 -1.60 2.60
CA GLU A 259 -23.81 -0.70 1.58
C GLU A 259 -22.48 -1.22 0.99
N PHE A 260 -21.84 -2.17 1.68
CA PHE A 260 -20.61 -2.85 1.27
C PHE A 260 -20.85 -4.19 0.57
N TYR A 261 -22.09 -4.66 0.42
CA TYR A 261 -22.36 -6.00 -0.14
C TYR A 261 -21.86 -6.14 -1.58
N MET A 262 -21.07 -7.18 -1.86
CA MET A 262 -20.40 -7.36 -3.16
C MET A 262 -21.29 -7.98 -4.25
N GLY A 263 -22.38 -8.65 -3.87
CA GLY A 263 -23.19 -9.41 -4.82
C GLY A 263 -23.14 -10.91 -4.54
N LYS A 264 -24.11 -11.64 -5.10
CA LYS A 264 -24.35 -13.05 -4.78
C LYS A 264 -23.21 -13.95 -5.23
N GLU A 265 -22.59 -13.63 -6.36
CA GLU A 265 -21.46 -14.33 -6.94
C GLU A 265 -20.20 -14.29 -6.07
N TYR A 266 -20.10 -13.31 -5.15
CA TYR A 266 -18.96 -13.14 -4.26
C TYR A 266 -19.17 -13.74 -2.88
N GLU A 267 -20.38 -14.18 -2.51
CA GLU A 267 -20.71 -14.58 -1.14
C GLU A 267 -19.76 -15.67 -0.61
N HIS A 268 -19.29 -16.56 -1.48
CA HIS A 268 -18.55 -17.76 -1.10
C HIS A 268 -17.03 -17.65 -1.24
N ILE A 269 -16.48 -16.48 -1.61
CA ILE A 269 -15.03 -16.33 -1.88
C ILE A 269 -14.14 -16.49 -0.64
N LEU A 270 -14.71 -16.38 0.56
CA LEU A 270 -14.00 -16.53 1.84
C LEU A 270 -14.58 -17.65 2.72
N ASP A 271 -15.39 -18.55 2.17
CA ASP A 271 -15.92 -19.67 2.95
C ASP A 271 -14.78 -20.52 3.54
N TYR A 272 -15.04 -21.08 4.71
CA TYR A 272 -14.11 -21.96 5.42
C TYR A 272 -14.57 -23.41 5.24
N ASP A 273 -13.62 -24.34 5.23
CA ASP A 273 -13.97 -25.76 5.23
C ASP A 273 -14.77 -26.09 6.51
N THR A 274 -15.67 -27.07 6.43
CA THR A 274 -16.56 -27.46 7.55
C THR A 274 -15.81 -27.78 8.83
N ALA A 275 -14.59 -28.33 8.73
CA ALA A 275 -13.70 -28.60 9.87
C ALA A 275 -13.17 -27.33 10.57
N GLN A 276 -13.14 -26.19 9.88
CA GLN A 276 -12.67 -24.89 10.38
C GLN A 276 -13.80 -24.03 10.97
N MET A 277 -15.07 -24.41 10.76
CA MET A 277 -16.22 -23.61 11.19
C MET A 277 -16.43 -23.56 12.72
N HIS A 278 -15.75 -24.43 13.48
CA HIS A 278 -15.85 -24.46 14.94
C HIS A 278 -15.11 -23.32 15.64
N ASP A 279 -14.13 -22.69 14.96
CA ASP A 279 -13.42 -21.50 15.44
C ASP A 279 -12.99 -20.61 14.26
N LEU A 280 -13.90 -19.74 13.85
CA LEU A 280 -13.70 -18.84 12.71
C LEU A 280 -12.60 -17.80 12.96
N GLU A 281 -12.37 -17.37 14.20
CA GLU A 281 -11.34 -16.39 14.52
C GLU A 281 -9.95 -17.00 14.34
N THR A 282 -9.73 -18.19 14.89
CA THR A 282 -8.47 -18.94 14.68
C THR A 282 -8.27 -19.32 13.21
N ALA A 283 -9.34 -19.73 12.51
CA ALA A 283 -9.26 -20.05 11.09
C ALA A 283 -8.85 -18.83 10.25
N ARG A 284 -9.45 -17.65 10.52
CA ARG A 284 -9.10 -16.39 9.88
C ARG A 284 -7.67 -15.97 10.16
N TYR A 285 -7.25 -16.04 11.43
CA TYR A 285 -5.90 -15.73 11.84
C TYR A 285 -4.89 -16.57 11.07
N ASN A 286 -5.04 -17.91 11.09
CA ASN A 286 -4.14 -18.84 10.41
C ASN A 286 -4.07 -18.61 8.90
N ARG A 287 -5.21 -18.26 8.29
CA ARG A 287 -5.32 -17.93 6.88
C ARG A 287 -4.53 -16.66 6.51
N LEU A 288 -4.57 -15.64 7.37
CA LEU A 288 -3.91 -14.35 7.10
C LEU A 288 -2.43 -14.34 7.47
N VAL A 289 -1.98 -15.08 8.48
CA VAL A 289 -0.58 -15.08 8.94
C VAL A 289 0.29 -16.19 8.33
N ASN A 290 -0.20 -16.86 7.29
CA ASN A 290 0.55 -17.95 6.66
C ASN A 290 1.78 -17.43 5.89
N TYR A 291 2.97 -17.61 6.47
CA TYR A 291 4.26 -17.20 5.88
C TYR A 291 4.63 -17.93 4.58
N ARG A 292 3.95 -19.02 4.22
CA ARG A 292 4.21 -19.79 2.99
C ARG A 292 3.23 -19.48 1.87
N ASP A 293 2.06 -18.93 2.21
CA ASP A 293 1.01 -18.64 1.26
C ASP A 293 0.28 -17.34 1.66
N HIS A 294 0.57 -16.28 0.92
CA HIS A 294 -0.02 -14.97 1.14
C HIS A 294 -1.35 -14.77 0.42
N PHE A 295 -1.85 -15.78 -0.30
CA PHE A 295 -3.00 -15.67 -1.19
C PHE A 295 -4.21 -15.00 -0.53
N TYR A 296 -4.60 -15.46 0.65
CA TYR A 296 -5.76 -14.87 1.33
C TYR A 296 -5.50 -13.45 1.84
N SER A 297 -4.27 -13.06 2.17
CA SER A 297 -3.96 -11.64 2.45
C SER A 297 -4.35 -10.76 1.26
N TYR A 298 -4.11 -11.23 0.03
CA TYR A 298 -4.52 -10.53 -1.19
C TYR A 298 -6.02 -10.61 -1.45
N VAL A 299 -6.67 -11.75 -1.22
CA VAL A 299 -8.13 -11.88 -1.37
C VAL A 299 -8.86 -10.92 -0.43
N TYR A 300 -8.49 -10.86 0.85
CA TYR A 300 -9.10 -9.89 1.77
C TYR A 300 -8.81 -8.45 1.35
N THR A 301 -7.62 -8.14 0.84
CA THR A 301 -7.31 -6.80 0.32
C THR A 301 -8.23 -6.44 -0.85
N GLY A 302 -8.40 -7.33 -1.83
CA GLY A 302 -9.32 -7.14 -2.93
C GLY A 302 -10.77 -6.98 -2.46
N CYS A 303 -11.22 -7.77 -1.47
CA CYS A 303 -12.55 -7.60 -0.89
C CYS A 303 -12.73 -6.24 -0.21
N ILE A 304 -11.76 -5.77 0.58
CA ILE A 304 -11.84 -4.45 1.24
C ILE A 304 -11.97 -3.34 0.20
N LEU A 305 -11.16 -3.41 -0.86
CA LEU A 305 -11.20 -2.44 -1.96
C LEU A 305 -12.53 -2.49 -2.70
N HIS A 306 -13.01 -3.67 -3.09
CA HIS A 306 -14.31 -3.86 -3.76
C HIS A 306 -15.44 -3.28 -2.92
N GLN A 307 -15.54 -3.69 -1.66
CA GLN A 307 -16.58 -3.25 -0.74
C GLN A 307 -16.57 -1.73 -0.58
N THR A 308 -15.38 -1.13 -0.49
CA THR A 308 -15.22 0.34 -0.39
C THR A 308 -15.65 1.04 -1.67
N MET A 309 -15.24 0.56 -2.84
CA MET A 309 -15.65 1.12 -4.13
C MET A 309 -17.18 1.07 -4.29
N LEU A 310 -17.83 -0.04 -3.92
CA LEU A 310 -19.29 -0.16 -3.97
C LEU A 310 -19.99 0.80 -3.04
N GLN A 311 -19.53 0.94 -1.79
CA GLN A 311 -20.11 1.87 -0.84
C GLN A 311 -20.14 3.30 -1.41
N TRP A 312 -18.99 3.75 -1.92
CA TRP A 312 -18.82 5.09 -2.47
C TRP A 312 -19.63 5.30 -3.75
N LYS A 313 -19.62 4.32 -4.66
CA LYS A 313 -20.42 4.33 -5.89
C LYS A 313 -21.92 4.38 -5.59
N ARG A 314 -22.41 3.60 -4.62
CA ARG A 314 -23.81 3.62 -4.17
C ARG A 314 -24.22 4.94 -3.53
N ALA A 315 -23.28 5.64 -2.90
CA ALA A 315 -23.48 6.98 -2.35
C ALA A 315 -23.38 8.11 -3.39
N GLY A 316 -23.12 7.80 -4.67
CA GLY A 316 -23.01 8.78 -5.75
C GLY A 316 -21.64 9.45 -5.89
N TYR A 317 -20.61 8.95 -5.21
CA TYR A 317 -19.25 9.47 -5.24
C TYR A 317 -18.29 8.38 -5.74
N ASP A 318 -18.30 8.04 -7.03
CA ASP A 318 -17.43 6.98 -7.55
C ASP A 318 -15.94 7.34 -7.36
N ILE A 319 -15.19 6.46 -6.71
CA ILE A 319 -13.75 6.60 -6.46
C ILE A 319 -12.97 5.42 -7.06
N SER A 320 -13.59 4.65 -7.95
CA SER A 320 -12.97 3.44 -8.52
C SER A 320 -11.69 3.77 -9.31
N ASP A 321 -11.53 5.00 -9.79
CA ASP A 321 -10.35 5.54 -10.48
C ASP A 321 -9.39 6.30 -9.56
N ARG A 322 -9.59 6.25 -8.23
CA ARG A 322 -8.82 7.02 -7.23
C ARG A 322 -7.95 6.12 -6.34
N PRO A 323 -6.82 5.59 -6.86
CA PRO A 323 -5.94 4.72 -6.08
C PRO A 323 -5.39 5.41 -4.83
N ASP A 324 -5.19 6.74 -4.86
CA ASP A 324 -4.79 7.54 -3.70
C ASP A 324 -5.81 7.46 -2.55
N ILE A 325 -7.11 7.57 -2.88
CA ILE A 325 -8.21 7.49 -1.91
C ILE A 325 -8.43 6.04 -1.48
N LEU A 326 -8.42 5.09 -2.41
CA LEU A 326 -8.63 3.68 -2.11
C LEU A 326 -7.54 3.12 -1.19
N CYS A 327 -6.27 3.45 -1.44
CA CYS A 327 -5.18 3.09 -0.53
C CYS A 327 -5.29 3.78 0.83
N THR A 328 -5.75 5.03 0.87
CA THR A 328 -6.02 5.75 2.13
C THR A 328 -7.09 5.03 2.96
N LEU A 329 -8.22 4.70 2.35
CA LEU A 329 -9.34 4.03 3.01
C LEU A 329 -9.01 2.58 3.40
N PHE A 330 -8.20 1.88 2.60
CA PHE A 330 -7.66 0.57 2.97
C PHE A 330 -6.83 0.66 4.27
N ASN A 331 -5.94 1.65 4.36
CA ASN A 331 -5.08 1.84 5.54
C ASN A 331 -5.88 2.23 6.80
N LEU A 332 -6.90 3.08 6.66
CA LEU A 332 -7.72 3.54 7.78
C LEU A 332 -8.80 2.51 8.19
N GLY A 333 -9.33 1.76 7.23
CA GLY A 333 -10.41 0.78 7.38
C GLY A 333 -11.82 1.37 7.22
N PHE A 334 -12.83 0.50 7.22
CA PHE A 334 -14.22 0.87 6.89
C PHE A 334 -14.83 1.99 7.74
N ILE A 335 -14.41 2.17 9.00
CA ILE A 335 -14.93 3.22 9.89
C ILE A 335 -14.62 4.63 9.35
N ALA A 336 -13.48 4.78 8.65
CA ALA A 336 -13.09 6.02 8.03
C ALA A 336 -13.73 6.24 6.65
N SER A 337 -14.35 5.21 6.07
CA SER A 337 -14.98 5.26 4.76
C SER A 337 -16.33 5.98 4.83
N LYS A 338 -16.28 7.30 4.64
CA LYS A 338 -17.43 8.21 4.67
C LYS A 338 -17.54 8.90 3.30
N PRO A 339 -18.40 8.38 2.40
CA PRO A 339 -18.55 8.94 1.06
C PRO A 339 -18.88 10.44 1.08
N ASN A 340 -18.19 11.20 0.25
CA ASN A 340 -18.35 12.65 0.13
C ASN A 340 -17.79 13.15 -1.21
N PRO A 341 -18.14 14.36 -1.68
CA PRO A 341 -17.72 14.85 -3.00
C PRO A 341 -16.24 15.20 -3.11
N GLU A 342 -15.54 15.38 -1.99
CA GLU A 342 -14.15 15.85 -1.96
C GLU A 342 -13.26 14.92 -1.11
N PRO A 343 -13.12 13.63 -1.50
CA PRO A 343 -12.28 12.70 -0.78
C PRO A 343 -10.83 13.19 -0.73
N ARG A 344 -10.16 12.94 0.39
CA ARG A 344 -8.78 13.38 0.63
C ARG A 344 -7.84 12.21 0.75
N CYS A 345 -6.72 12.27 0.03
CA CYS A 345 -5.61 11.35 0.17
C CYS A 345 -4.94 11.55 1.54
N GLY A 346 -4.56 10.45 2.19
CA GLY A 346 -3.96 10.47 3.51
C GLY A 346 -3.58 9.09 4.05
N GLY A 347 -3.84 8.88 5.33
CA GLY A 347 -3.52 7.65 6.06
C GLY A 347 -2.30 7.81 6.98
N SER A 348 -1.74 6.69 7.42
CA SER A 348 -0.54 6.65 8.26
C SER A 348 0.62 7.37 7.58
N ARG A 349 1.42 8.10 8.38
CA ARG A 349 2.65 8.75 7.91
C ARG A 349 3.79 7.75 7.89
N VAL A 350 4.55 7.73 6.80
CA VAL A 350 5.69 6.84 6.58
C VAL A 350 6.90 7.66 6.19
N SER A 351 7.97 7.57 6.98
CA SER A 351 9.22 8.27 6.70
C SER A 351 10.16 7.38 5.91
N VAL A 352 10.50 7.77 4.68
CA VAL A 352 11.50 7.10 3.82
C VAL A 352 12.62 8.09 3.52
N ASN A 353 13.85 7.76 3.90
CA ASN A 353 15.05 8.58 3.63
C ASN A 353 14.88 10.08 3.99
N GLY A 354 14.30 10.35 5.15
CA GLY A 354 14.12 11.71 5.66
C GLY A 354 12.94 12.49 5.06
N ARG A 355 12.17 11.89 4.15
CA ARG A 355 10.92 12.45 3.60
C ARG A 355 9.73 11.69 4.16
N THR A 356 8.69 12.41 4.55
CA THR A 356 7.44 11.83 5.06
C THR A 356 6.41 11.75 3.94
N TYR A 357 5.83 10.58 3.76
CA TYR A 357 4.76 10.27 2.82
C TYR A 357 3.51 9.84 3.58
N THR A 358 2.33 10.01 2.99
CA THR A 358 1.13 9.33 3.46
C THR A 358 0.96 7.98 2.76
N PHE A 359 0.25 7.05 3.39
CA PHE A 359 -0.01 5.73 2.81
C PHE A 359 -0.69 5.82 1.44
N GLY A 360 -1.68 6.71 1.29
CA GLY A 360 -2.36 6.95 0.02
C GLY A 360 -1.41 7.38 -1.09
N VAL A 361 -0.45 8.28 -0.79
CA VAL A 361 0.57 8.69 -1.76
C VAL A 361 1.48 7.55 -2.16
N LEU A 362 1.96 6.73 -1.21
CA LEU A 362 2.80 5.58 -1.56
C LEU A 362 2.10 4.61 -2.51
N GLY A 363 0.81 4.33 -2.26
CA GLY A 363 -0.01 3.52 -3.14
C GLY A 363 -0.21 4.14 -4.51
N ASN A 364 -0.56 5.43 -4.58
CA ASN A 364 -0.75 6.17 -5.82
C ASN A 364 0.54 6.26 -6.66
N ASP A 365 1.66 6.55 -6.01
CA ASP A 365 2.98 6.61 -6.64
C ASP A 365 3.32 5.29 -7.31
N PHE A 366 3.17 4.16 -6.60
CA PHE A 366 3.36 2.85 -7.20
C PHE A 366 2.38 2.60 -8.33
N PHE A 367 1.10 2.93 -8.13
CA PHE A 367 0.06 2.70 -9.13
C PHE A 367 0.37 3.43 -10.44
N TYR A 368 0.85 4.67 -10.43
CA TYR A 368 1.10 5.44 -11.67
C TYR A 368 2.57 5.49 -12.14
N SER A 369 3.53 4.91 -11.42
CA SER A 369 4.95 5.01 -11.79
C SER A 369 5.39 4.18 -13.00
N GLY A 370 4.58 3.21 -13.43
CA GLY A 370 5.01 2.19 -14.39
C GLY A 370 5.90 1.09 -13.79
N GLU A 371 6.29 1.18 -12.52
CA GLU A 371 7.02 0.10 -11.85
C GLU A 371 6.22 -1.20 -11.91
N LEU A 372 6.94 -2.30 -12.19
CA LEU A 372 6.39 -3.65 -12.32
C LEU A 372 5.22 -3.78 -13.32
N ALA A 373 5.08 -2.89 -14.32
CA ALA A 373 4.01 -2.96 -15.32
C ALA A 373 3.96 -4.28 -16.12
N ASN A 374 5.08 -4.99 -16.24
CA ASN A 374 5.12 -6.32 -16.86
C ASN A 374 4.40 -7.40 -16.04
N HIS A 375 4.24 -7.20 -14.73
CA HIS A 375 3.56 -8.12 -13.82
C HIS A 375 2.20 -7.60 -13.36
N PHE A 376 2.06 -6.27 -13.26
CA PHE A 376 0.84 -5.57 -12.87
C PHE A 376 0.58 -4.46 -13.90
N PRO A 377 0.02 -4.78 -15.08
CA PRO A 377 -0.18 -3.80 -16.15
C PRO A 377 -1.12 -2.68 -15.74
N MET A 378 -1.07 -1.56 -16.46
CA MET A 378 -2.03 -0.47 -16.24
C MET A 378 -3.43 -0.95 -16.63
N PRO A 379 -4.42 -0.84 -15.73
CA PRO A 379 -5.77 -1.30 -16.02
C PRO A 379 -6.51 -0.33 -16.94
N THR A 380 -7.27 -0.88 -17.89
CA THR A 380 -8.29 -0.11 -18.62
C THR A 380 -9.52 0.16 -17.75
N LYS A 381 -9.76 -0.68 -16.73
CA LYS A 381 -10.76 -0.51 -15.66
C LYS A 381 -10.20 -1.07 -14.36
N ILE A 382 -10.22 -0.26 -13.30
CA ILE A 382 -9.75 -0.67 -11.97
C ILE A 382 -10.77 -1.60 -11.27
N PHE A 383 -12.05 -1.43 -11.58
CA PHE A 383 -13.16 -2.12 -10.94
C PHE A 383 -14.11 -2.69 -12.01
N ARG A 384 -14.41 -3.99 -11.90
CA ARG A 384 -15.23 -4.73 -12.88
C ARG A 384 -16.70 -4.79 -12.52
#